data_AF-A0A080Z9X5-F1
#
_entry.id   AF-A0A080Z9X5-F1
#
_cell.length_a   1.000
_cell.length_b   1.000
_cell.length_c   1.000
_cell.angle_alpha   90.00
_cell.angle_beta   90.00
_cell.angle_gamma   90.00
#
_symmetry.space_group_name_H-M   'P 1'
#
loop_
_entity.id
_entity.type
_entity.pdbx_description
1 polymer ?
#
loop_
_entity_poly.entity_id
_entity_poly.type
_entity_poly.pdbx_seq_one_letter_code
_entity_poly.pdbx_strand_id
1 'polypeptide(L)'
;MEKLEAYLEDVMGSGVVVDGTVAQDEAQAQKLFMLREDISMSLSSRGYVYKYDISLPMDQYYKIVEEVREKMAPLGAEVVGFGHMGDCNLHLNISTLKYDEKVFNALEPYVFEWTSKYRGSISSEHGIGTHKPSYLHLSKSDNSIQLMRQMKQMMDPKGILNPYKVLPASE
;
A
#
# COMPACT_ATOMS: atom_id res chain seq x y z
N MET A 1 -6.21 17.58 27.70
CA MET A 1 -5.69 16.43 28.47
C MET A 1 -6.83 15.49 28.84
N GLU A 2 -7.89 15.98 29.47
CA GLU A 2 -9.06 15.16 29.88
C GLU A 2 -9.60 14.18 28.82
N LYS A 3 -9.77 14.61 27.56
CA LYS A 3 -10.22 13.70 26.48
C LYS A 3 -9.22 12.58 26.16
N LEU A 4 -7.93 12.87 26.21
CA LEU A 4 -6.88 11.88 25.96
C LEU A 4 -6.79 10.90 27.13
N GLU A 5 -6.84 11.40 28.36
CA GLU A 5 -6.81 10.59 29.58
C GLU A 5 -8.00 9.64 29.63
N ALA A 6 -9.21 10.13 29.38
CA ALA A 6 -10.42 9.30 29.31
C ALA A 6 -10.33 8.23 28.22
N TYR A 7 -9.78 8.56 27.04
CA TYR A 7 -9.54 7.58 25.98
C TYR A 7 -8.54 6.51 26.40
N LEU A 8 -7.40 6.91 26.99
CA LEU A 8 -6.37 5.98 27.43
C LEU A 8 -6.88 5.05 28.54
N GLU A 9 -7.65 5.58 29.49
CA GLU A 9 -8.28 4.77 30.54
C GLU A 9 -9.23 3.72 29.96
N ASP A 10 -10.07 4.10 28.99
CA ASP A 10 -11.01 3.20 28.32
C ASP A 10 -10.30 2.08 27.53
N VAL A 11 -9.31 2.42 26.69
CA VAL A 11 -8.64 1.41 25.84
C VAL A 11 -7.72 0.48 26.62
N MET A 12 -7.14 0.95 27.73
CA MET A 12 -6.38 0.11 28.66
C MET A 12 -7.31 -0.76 29.51
N GLY A 13 -8.40 -0.19 30.03
CA GLY A 13 -9.37 -0.90 30.87
C GLY A 13 -10.15 -1.98 30.12
N SER A 14 -10.44 -1.77 28.83
CA SER A 14 -11.07 -2.75 27.95
C SER A 14 -10.14 -3.86 27.45
N GLY A 15 -8.82 -3.72 27.65
CA GLY A 15 -7.81 -4.69 27.19
C GLY A 15 -7.52 -4.65 25.69
N VAL A 16 -8.03 -3.63 24.97
CA VAL A 16 -7.71 -3.40 23.55
C VAL A 16 -6.22 -3.04 23.40
N VAL A 17 -5.67 -2.28 24.34
CA VAL A 17 -4.25 -1.94 24.43
C VAL A 17 -3.63 -2.66 25.63
N VAL A 18 -2.53 -3.37 25.41
CA VAL A 18 -1.81 -4.10 26.46
C VAL A 18 -0.80 -3.20 27.18
N ASP A 19 -0.13 -2.33 26.44
CA ASP A 19 0.85 -1.37 26.96
C ASP A 19 0.93 -0.14 26.03
N GLY A 20 1.33 1.01 26.57
CA GLY A 20 1.36 2.28 25.84
C GLY A 20 2.26 3.33 26.48
N THR A 21 2.75 4.26 25.67
CA THR A 21 3.54 5.41 26.12
C THR A 21 3.03 6.70 25.52
N VAL A 22 3.14 7.80 26.26
CA VAL A 22 2.79 9.15 25.82
C VAL A 22 4.05 10.00 25.86
N ALA A 23 4.35 10.68 24.75
CA ALA A 23 5.49 11.58 24.68
C ALA A 23 5.36 12.72 25.69
N GLN A 24 6.46 13.00 26.42
CA GLN A 24 6.53 14.07 27.42
C GLN A 24 7.08 15.37 26.84
N ASP A 25 7.76 15.29 25.69
CA ASP A 25 8.33 16.42 24.98
C ASP A 25 8.38 16.17 23.47
N GLU A 26 8.74 17.21 22.71
CA GLU A 26 8.82 17.16 21.25
C GLU A 26 9.89 16.16 20.76
N ALA A 27 11.02 16.04 21.47
CA ALA A 27 12.08 15.12 21.08
C ALA A 27 11.64 13.65 21.21
N GLN A 28 10.86 13.31 22.25
CA GLN A 28 10.25 12.01 22.40
C GLN A 28 9.15 11.77 21.35
N ALA A 29 8.33 12.79 21.06
CA ALA A 29 7.32 12.68 20.01
C ALA A 29 7.97 12.38 18.65
N GLN A 30 9.03 13.09 18.28
CA GLN A 30 9.79 12.84 17.05
C GLN A 30 10.34 11.40 17.01
N LYS A 31 10.88 10.90 18.13
CA LYS A 31 11.34 9.50 18.21
C LYS A 31 10.22 8.49 17.96
N LEU A 32 9.02 8.72 18.50
CA LEU A 32 7.87 7.85 18.24
C LEU A 32 7.43 7.93 16.77
N PHE A 33 7.42 9.11 16.16
CA PHE A 33 7.12 9.28 14.73
C PHE A 33 8.13 8.56 13.83
N MET A 34 9.43 8.63 14.15
CA MET A 34 10.48 7.94 13.39
C MET A 34 10.24 6.43 13.30
N LEU A 35 9.70 5.79 14.36
CA LEU A 35 9.36 4.37 14.31
C LEU A 35 8.41 4.01 13.15
N ARG A 36 7.49 4.91 12.79
CA ARG A 36 6.54 4.74 11.68
C ARG A 36 7.11 5.23 10.35
N GLU A 37 7.82 6.35 10.34
CA GLU A 37 8.34 6.97 9.12
C GLU A 37 9.49 6.15 8.52
N ASP A 38 10.34 5.54 9.35
CA ASP A 38 11.53 4.80 8.90
C ASP A 38 11.25 3.37 8.42
N ILE A 39 9.99 2.89 8.48
CA ILE A 39 9.64 1.51 8.08
C ILE A 39 10.09 1.23 6.64
N SER A 40 9.77 2.13 5.70
CA SER A 40 10.10 1.94 4.27
C SER A 40 11.62 1.89 4.03
N MET A 41 12.37 2.71 4.76
CA MET A 41 13.84 2.74 4.69
C MET A 41 14.44 1.48 5.30
N SER A 42 13.92 1.04 6.45
CA SER A 42 14.34 -0.16 7.16
C SER A 42 14.10 -1.45 6.37
N LEU A 43 13.01 -1.50 5.60
CA LEU A 43 12.76 -2.61 4.67
C LEU A 43 13.75 -2.60 3.50
N SER A 44 13.98 -1.42 2.93
CA SER A 44 14.84 -1.26 1.75
C SER A 44 16.32 -1.47 2.07
N SER A 45 16.76 -1.28 3.32
CA SER A 45 18.15 -1.50 3.74
C SER A 45 18.54 -2.98 3.84
N ARG A 46 17.56 -3.89 3.86
CA ARG A 46 17.78 -5.34 4.03
C ARG A 46 17.83 -6.12 2.71
N GLY A 47 17.44 -5.51 1.58
CA GLY A 47 17.42 -6.15 0.28
C GLY A 47 16.40 -5.56 -0.69
N TYR A 48 15.84 -6.41 -1.55
CA TYR A 48 14.82 -6.01 -2.52
C TYR A 48 13.42 -6.04 -1.90
N VAL A 49 12.61 -5.03 -2.20
CA VAL A 49 11.25 -4.88 -1.65
C VAL A 49 10.24 -4.73 -2.79
N TYR A 50 9.27 -5.64 -2.85
CA TYR A 50 8.07 -5.52 -3.67
C TYR A 50 7.06 -4.66 -2.90
N LYS A 51 6.68 -3.52 -3.47
CA LYS A 51 5.87 -2.50 -2.80
C LYS A 51 4.49 -2.41 -3.44
N TYR A 52 3.46 -2.62 -2.63
CA TYR A 52 2.06 -2.43 -3.00
C TYR A 52 1.46 -1.37 -2.10
N ASP A 53 0.72 -0.45 -2.72
CA ASP A 53 0.04 0.66 -2.09
C ASP A 53 -1.42 0.54 -2.50
N ILE A 54 -2.26 0.05 -1.60
CA ILE A 54 -3.62 -0.39 -1.92
C ILE A 54 -4.63 0.12 -0.89
N SER A 55 -5.86 0.38 -1.32
CA SER A 55 -6.96 0.72 -0.41
C SER A 55 -7.96 -0.41 -0.36
N LEU A 56 -8.44 -0.72 0.84
CA LEU A 56 -9.28 -1.88 1.11
C LEU A 56 -10.39 -1.53 2.11
N PRO A 57 -11.55 -2.20 2.08
CA PRO A 57 -12.50 -2.11 3.18
C PRO A 57 -11.85 -2.47 4.53
N MET A 58 -12.24 -1.79 5.61
CA MET A 58 -11.60 -1.92 6.93
C MET A 58 -11.63 -3.37 7.46
N ASP A 59 -12.72 -4.11 7.20
CA ASP A 59 -12.88 -5.52 7.57
C ASP A 59 -11.99 -6.48 6.77
N GLN A 60 -11.32 -5.98 5.74
CA GLN A 60 -10.37 -6.70 4.90
C GLN A 60 -8.93 -6.15 5.03
N TYR A 61 -8.75 -5.02 5.71
CA TYR A 61 -7.52 -4.22 5.71
C TYR A 61 -6.25 -5.04 5.93
N TYR A 62 -6.24 -5.94 6.92
CA TYR A 62 -5.05 -6.74 7.23
C TYR A 62 -5.10 -8.20 6.73
N LYS A 63 -6.25 -8.66 6.20
CA LYS A 63 -6.39 -10.07 5.77
C LYS A 63 -5.47 -10.44 4.61
N ILE A 64 -5.27 -9.52 3.66
CA ILE A 64 -4.32 -9.73 2.55
C ILE A 64 -2.89 -9.95 3.06
N VAL A 65 -2.50 -9.30 4.17
CA VAL A 65 -1.16 -9.42 4.72
C VAL A 65 -0.94 -10.86 5.20
N GLU A 66 -1.92 -11.45 5.87
CA GLU A 66 -1.84 -12.85 6.34
C GLU A 66 -1.86 -13.85 5.17
N GLU A 67 -2.74 -13.66 4.19
CA GLU A 67 -2.79 -14.54 3.01
C GLU A 67 -1.49 -14.47 2.19
N VAL A 68 -0.90 -13.28 2.05
CA VAL A 68 0.39 -13.12 1.37
C VAL A 68 1.52 -13.71 2.21
N ARG A 69 1.50 -13.63 3.54
CA ARG A 69 2.48 -14.35 4.40
C ARG A 69 2.46 -15.84 4.15
N GLU A 70 1.28 -16.46 4.18
CA GLU A 70 1.14 -17.90 3.94
C GLU A 70 1.67 -18.29 2.55
N LYS A 71 1.34 -17.48 1.53
CA LYS A 71 1.80 -17.69 0.15
C LYS A 71 3.31 -17.52 -0.02
N MET A 72 3.92 -16.59 0.72
CA MET A 72 5.33 -16.22 0.61
C MET A 72 6.24 -17.06 1.51
N ALA A 73 5.71 -17.70 2.56
CA ALA A 73 6.49 -18.50 3.49
C ALA A 73 7.36 -19.58 2.81
N PRO A 74 6.89 -20.35 1.81
CA PRO A 74 7.72 -21.34 1.11
C PRO A 74 8.85 -20.71 0.27
N LEU A 75 8.76 -19.43 -0.05
CA LEU A 75 9.74 -18.68 -0.82
C LEU A 75 10.74 -17.93 0.09
N GLY A 76 10.57 -18.00 1.41
CA GLY A 76 11.44 -17.34 2.38
C GLY A 76 11.38 -15.81 2.30
N ALA A 77 10.25 -15.25 1.84
CA ALA A 77 10.05 -13.81 1.77
C ALA A 77 9.30 -13.28 2.99
N GLU A 78 9.73 -12.13 3.50
CA GLU A 78 9.17 -11.48 4.67
C GLU A 78 8.06 -10.50 4.26
N VAL A 79 6.91 -10.52 4.93
CA VAL A 79 5.73 -9.73 4.55
C VAL A 79 5.31 -8.82 5.69
N VAL A 80 5.27 -7.52 5.39
CA VAL A 80 4.92 -6.45 6.32
C VAL A 80 3.76 -5.63 5.77
N GLY A 81 2.74 -5.45 6.58
CA GLY A 81 1.64 -4.52 6.33
C GLY A 81 1.67 -3.39 7.35
N PHE A 82 1.62 -2.15 6.87
CA PHE A 82 1.51 -0.93 7.67
C PHE A 82 0.84 0.15 6.82
N GLY A 83 0.43 1.28 7.40
CA GLY A 83 -0.14 2.34 6.58
C GLY A 83 -1.00 3.31 7.36
N HIS A 84 -1.94 3.90 6.64
CA HIS A 84 -2.89 4.87 7.16
C HIS A 84 -4.21 4.12 7.39
N MET A 85 -4.37 3.57 8.60
CA MET A 85 -5.57 2.79 8.91
C MET A 85 -6.85 3.65 8.86
N GLY A 86 -6.74 4.93 9.24
CA GLY A 86 -7.88 5.85 9.29
C GLY A 86 -8.54 6.18 7.95
N ASP A 87 -7.80 6.07 6.83
CA ASP A 87 -8.34 6.24 5.47
C ASP A 87 -8.33 4.92 4.68
N CYS A 88 -8.05 3.81 5.37
CA CYS A 88 -7.98 2.47 4.80
C CYS A 88 -6.91 2.29 3.70
N ASN A 89 -5.80 3.04 3.77
CA ASN A 89 -4.63 2.84 2.92
C ASN A 89 -3.61 1.87 3.56
N LEU A 90 -3.33 0.75 2.89
CA LEU A 90 -2.34 -0.26 3.28
C LEU A 90 -1.12 -0.21 2.35
N HIS A 91 0.05 -0.04 2.95
CA HIS A 91 1.33 -0.36 2.33
C HIS A 91 1.69 -1.82 2.63
N LEU A 92 1.47 -2.69 1.66
CA LEU A 92 1.87 -4.09 1.69
C LEU A 92 3.26 -4.23 1.07
N ASN A 93 4.24 -4.65 1.86
CA ASN A 93 5.63 -4.79 1.44
C ASN A 93 6.09 -6.23 1.63
N ILE A 94 6.72 -6.78 0.60
CA ILE A 94 7.33 -8.10 0.63
C ILE A 94 8.82 -7.91 0.40
N SER A 95 9.67 -8.42 1.30
CA SER A 95 11.12 -8.24 1.22
C SER A 95 11.87 -9.56 1.07
N THR A 96 12.94 -9.50 0.28
CA THR A 96 13.85 -10.60 -0.08
C THR A 96 15.27 -10.06 -0.14
N LEU A 97 16.30 -10.90 -0.06
CA LEU A 97 17.70 -10.41 -0.13
C LEU A 97 18.04 -9.78 -1.49
N LYS A 98 17.41 -10.27 -2.56
CA LYS A 98 17.55 -9.81 -3.93
C LYS A 98 16.25 -10.06 -4.67
N TYR A 99 16.08 -9.43 -5.84
CA TYR A 99 14.97 -9.74 -6.72
C TYR A 99 14.89 -11.25 -7.01
N ASP A 100 13.67 -11.78 -6.99
CA ASP A 100 13.30 -13.17 -7.22
C ASP A 100 12.03 -13.20 -8.08
N GLU A 101 12.19 -13.68 -9.31
CA GLU A 101 11.11 -13.77 -10.28
C GLU A 101 9.95 -14.67 -9.81
N LYS A 102 10.22 -15.70 -9.00
CA LYS A 102 9.17 -16.57 -8.45
C LYS A 102 8.29 -15.82 -7.46
N VAL A 103 8.90 -14.96 -6.64
CA VAL A 103 8.17 -14.09 -5.71
C VAL A 103 7.34 -13.09 -6.50
N PHE A 104 7.93 -12.43 -7.50
CA PHE A 104 7.22 -11.50 -8.38
C PHE A 104 5.99 -12.16 -9.04
N ASN A 105 6.17 -13.30 -9.71
CA ASN A 105 5.09 -14.03 -10.39
C ASN A 105 4.03 -14.59 -9.44
N ALA A 106 4.37 -14.80 -8.17
CA ALA A 106 3.42 -15.21 -7.15
C ALA A 106 2.60 -14.02 -6.60
N LEU A 107 3.13 -12.80 -6.67
CA LEU A 107 2.47 -11.58 -6.21
C LEU A 107 1.66 -10.88 -7.30
N GLU A 108 2.10 -10.94 -8.55
CA GLU A 108 1.42 -10.31 -9.68
C GLU A 108 0.90 -11.35 -10.68
N PRO A 109 -0.41 -11.31 -11.02
CA PRO A 109 -1.41 -10.28 -10.70
C PRO A 109 -2.13 -10.45 -9.35
N TYR A 110 -1.78 -11.46 -8.55
CA TYR A 110 -2.51 -11.87 -7.34
C TYR A 110 -2.94 -10.72 -6.41
N VAL A 111 -2.01 -9.84 -6.01
CA VAL A 111 -2.30 -8.74 -5.08
C VAL A 111 -3.34 -7.78 -5.68
N PHE A 112 -3.20 -7.46 -6.96
CA PHE A 112 -4.12 -6.54 -7.63
C PHE A 112 -5.51 -7.15 -7.84
N GLU A 113 -5.59 -8.43 -8.19
CA GLU A 113 -6.85 -9.15 -8.31
C GLU A 113 -7.54 -9.29 -6.95
N TRP A 114 -6.78 -9.60 -5.89
CA TRP A 114 -7.28 -9.65 -4.53
C TRP A 114 -7.87 -8.29 -4.11
N THR A 115 -7.15 -7.20 -4.36
CA THR A 115 -7.65 -5.84 -4.11
C THR A 115 -8.94 -5.56 -4.89
N SER A 116 -8.99 -5.93 -6.18
CA SER A 116 -10.16 -5.71 -7.04
C SER A 116 -11.40 -6.50 -6.57
N LYS A 117 -11.21 -7.74 -6.11
CA LYS A 117 -12.27 -8.59 -5.54
C LYS A 117 -13.04 -7.89 -4.43
N TYR A 118 -12.36 -7.09 -3.60
CA TYR A 118 -12.97 -6.31 -2.52
C TYR A 118 -13.24 -4.85 -2.90
N ARG A 119 -13.26 -4.55 -4.20
CA ARG A 119 -13.54 -3.22 -4.76
C ARG A 119 -12.57 -2.14 -4.25
N GLY A 120 -11.34 -2.53 -3.96
CA GLY A 120 -10.26 -1.65 -3.53
C GLY A 120 -9.55 -0.91 -4.67
N SER A 121 -8.62 -0.03 -4.32
CA SER A 121 -7.74 0.63 -5.29
C SER A 121 -6.37 -0.05 -5.33
N ILE A 122 -5.85 -0.37 -6.52
CA ILE A 122 -4.48 -0.87 -6.72
C ILE A 122 -3.40 0.21 -6.53
N SER A 123 -3.82 1.46 -6.37
CA SER A 123 -2.97 2.58 -5.96
C SER A 123 -3.77 3.58 -5.15
N SER A 124 -3.48 3.69 -3.86
CA SER A 124 -4.11 4.66 -2.98
C SER A 124 -3.55 6.06 -3.21
N GLU A 125 -2.22 6.19 -3.13
CA GLU A 125 -1.54 7.49 -3.11
C GLU A 125 -0.35 7.58 -4.07
N HIS A 126 0.34 6.47 -4.38
CA HIS A 126 1.57 6.50 -5.18
C HIS A 126 1.35 6.67 -6.70
N GLY A 127 0.09 6.63 -7.15
CA GLY A 127 -0.28 6.71 -8.56
C GLY A 127 0.12 5.49 -9.40
N ILE A 128 -0.10 5.60 -10.71
CA ILE A 128 0.01 4.47 -11.65
C ILE A 128 1.43 4.31 -12.23
N GLY A 129 2.07 5.43 -12.58
CA GLY A 129 3.44 5.43 -13.12
C GLY A 129 3.63 4.52 -14.33
N THR A 130 4.78 3.86 -14.43
CA THR A 130 5.10 2.86 -15.46
C THR A 130 4.66 1.44 -15.09
N HIS A 131 4.51 1.14 -13.79
CA HIS A 131 4.33 -0.23 -13.29
C HIS A 131 2.89 -0.71 -13.37
N LYS A 132 1.93 0.17 -13.04
CA LYS A 132 0.52 -0.19 -12.91
C LYS A 132 -0.40 0.06 -14.13
N PRO A 133 0.02 0.62 -15.29
CA PRO A 133 -0.92 0.88 -16.40
C PRO A 133 -1.71 -0.34 -16.87
N SER A 134 -1.08 -1.51 -16.97
CA SER A 134 -1.74 -2.77 -17.38
C SER A 134 -2.83 -3.21 -16.41
N TYR A 135 -2.72 -2.84 -15.14
CA TYR A 135 -3.64 -3.23 -14.07
C TYR A 135 -4.73 -2.19 -13.80
N LEU A 136 -4.74 -1.03 -14.47
CA LEU A 136 -5.67 0.07 -14.17
C LEU A 136 -7.15 -0.34 -14.21
N HIS A 137 -7.49 -1.28 -15.09
CA HIS A 137 -8.84 -1.85 -15.24
C HIS A 137 -9.36 -2.53 -13.96
N LEU A 138 -8.48 -2.96 -13.06
CA LEU A 138 -8.83 -3.58 -11.78
C LEU A 138 -9.43 -2.58 -10.77
N SER A 139 -9.25 -1.27 -11.00
CA SER A 139 -9.81 -0.22 -10.14
C SER A 139 -10.60 0.86 -10.88
N LYS A 140 -10.58 0.87 -12.21
CA LYS A 140 -11.31 1.84 -13.05
C LYS A 140 -12.06 1.14 -14.15
N SER A 141 -13.30 1.59 -14.39
CA SER A 141 -14.11 1.10 -15.50
C SER A 141 -13.50 1.48 -16.86
N ASP A 142 -13.80 0.69 -17.88
CA ASP A 142 -13.38 0.95 -19.26
C ASP A 142 -13.79 2.35 -19.74
N ASN A 143 -15.00 2.79 -19.39
CA ASN A 143 -15.49 4.14 -19.71
C ASN A 143 -14.62 5.24 -19.08
N SER A 144 -14.20 5.05 -17.81
CA SER A 144 -13.30 6.00 -17.14
C SER A 144 -11.94 6.05 -17.82
N ILE A 145 -11.38 4.89 -18.18
CA ILE A 145 -10.08 4.79 -18.86
C ILE A 145 -10.17 5.42 -20.26
N GLN A 146 -11.26 5.19 -20.99
CA GLN A 146 -11.50 5.80 -22.29
C GLN A 146 -11.56 7.33 -22.20
N LEU A 147 -12.26 7.87 -21.20
CA LEU A 147 -12.31 9.31 -20.96
C LEU A 147 -10.91 9.88 -20.65
N MET A 148 -10.11 9.21 -19.80
CA MET A 148 -8.74 9.65 -19.52
C MET A 148 -7.87 9.68 -20.79
N ARG A 149 -8.02 8.69 -21.68
CA ARG A 149 -7.35 8.67 -22.99
C ARG A 149 -7.76 9.83 -23.89
N GLN A 150 -9.06 10.13 -23.97
CA GLN A 150 -9.56 11.27 -24.73
C GLN A 150 -8.99 12.60 -24.22
N MET A 151 -8.95 12.78 -22.90
CA MET A 151 -8.34 13.97 -22.29
C MET A 151 -6.84 14.07 -22.59
N LYS A 152 -6.09 12.96 -22.49
CA LYS A 152 -4.67 12.92 -22.84
C LYS A 152 -4.44 13.30 -24.31
N GLN A 153 -5.22 12.74 -25.23
CA GLN A 153 -5.10 13.04 -26.65
C GLN A 153 -5.44 14.50 -26.98
N MET A 154 -6.45 15.07 -26.31
CA MET A 154 -6.83 16.47 -26.49
C MET A 154 -5.74 17.44 -26.00
N MET A 155 -5.12 17.15 -24.85
CA MET A 155 -4.16 18.05 -24.21
C MET A 155 -2.72 17.86 -24.71
N ASP A 156 -2.34 16.64 -25.11
CA ASP A 156 -1.00 16.30 -25.59
C ASP A 156 -1.09 15.36 -26.80
N PRO A 157 -1.53 15.88 -27.97
CA PRO A 157 -1.76 15.08 -29.16
C PRO A 157 -0.49 14.45 -29.75
N LYS A 158 0.69 14.95 -29.37
CA LYS A 158 1.99 14.39 -29.78
C LYS A 158 2.55 13.37 -28.78
N GLY A 159 1.90 13.19 -27.63
CA GLY A 159 2.33 12.25 -26.59
C GLY A 159 3.72 12.55 -26.00
N ILE A 160 4.17 13.80 -26.02
CA ILE A 160 5.53 14.16 -25.58
C ILE A 160 5.63 14.34 -24.06
N LEU A 161 4.50 14.57 -23.39
CA LEU A 161 4.47 14.74 -21.94
C LEU A 161 4.40 13.38 -21.27
N ASN A 162 5.54 12.92 -20.78
CA ASN A 162 5.69 11.74 -19.92
C ASN A 162 5.16 10.42 -20.56
N PRO A 163 5.70 10.02 -21.72
CA PRO A 163 5.25 8.81 -22.43
C PRO A 163 5.46 7.52 -21.61
N TYR A 164 4.72 6.46 -21.97
CA TYR A 164 4.79 5.12 -21.39
C TYR A 164 4.25 4.97 -19.96
N LYS A 165 3.53 5.98 -19.45
CA LYS A 165 3.05 6.02 -18.07
C LYS A 165 1.54 6.23 -17.99
N VAL A 166 0.99 5.88 -16.84
CA VAL A 166 -0.37 6.15 -16.35
C VAL A 166 -1.48 5.44 -17.12
N LEU A 167 -1.55 5.60 -18.44
CA LEU A 167 -2.59 4.99 -19.25
C LEU A 167 -2.07 3.67 -19.86
N PRO A 168 -2.91 2.62 -19.93
CA PRO A 168 -2.53 1.40 -20.62
C PRO A 168 -2.22 1.74 -22.09
N ALA A 169 -1.20 1.09 -22.64
CA ALA A 169 -0.83 1.25 -24.04
C ALA A 169 -2.07 1.14 -24.93
N SER A 170 -2.19 2.05 -25.88
CA SER A 170 -3.13 1.90 -26.99
C SER A 170 -2.65 0.75 -27.85
N GLU A 171 -3.56 -0.16 -28.21
CA GLU A 171 -3.34 -1.07 -29.33
C GLU A 171 -3.09 -0.29 -30.62
#